data_AF-Q2LQ18-F1
#
_entry.id   AF-Q2LQ18-F1
#
_cell.length_a   1.000
_cell.length_b   1.000
_cell.length_c   1.000
_cell.angle_alpha   90.00
_cell.angle_beta   90.00
_cell.angle_gamma   90.00
#
_symmetry.space_group_name_H-M   'P 1'
#
loop_
_entity.id
_entity.type
_entity.pdbx_description
1 polymer ?
#
loop_
_entity_poly.entity_id
_entity_poly.type
_entity_poly.pdbx_seq_one_letter_code
_entity_poly.pdbx_strand_id
1 'polypeptide(L)'
;MEVTTMKKQKWSIFALIAVFVVASFTLFYGIKIYAAYNHEGDVDSANFRSAYPNAVGTKLDSCTLCHSGGSYTSGGKTTTLGSCQWCHYKTNYGADSTPENLQQTLNPYCLAYKSNWPTLGRTAAALLAIKDLDSDGDAYANQIEISAITYPGDAIDNPGNVPAPSLVLSLEKLEQMAQHTQFLLMNASKSDDNYTKYNGVALENLIKAIKLNSATGITVYAPDGFATYHPFDPSNNPNAYHVFGTYDSSIFYYNEQADMATNPSTGWCNYSSPSAAGRSNGDEIVNPLDLKMILAFLRDDEYLTPGVLNPQNKLDGEGPFRVVPPQKNPGPPDQRSTASNATDPNVWIWPYNSANDHNAGFSSRTVTMIRVEPLPPGTTDINTMEAGWPYVDEKKIMIYGSIDPYPVNNLNTHLDFLINTIQSQDDAAFKVKSQKTALVEKIRALKQQVRQELIPVH
;
A
#
# COMPACT_ATOMS: atom_id res chain seq x y z
N MET A 1 -14.90 33.32 69.46
CA MET A 1 -15.30 33.04 68.06
C MET A 1 -14.23 33.63 67.15
N GLU A 2 -13.16 32.87 66.92
CA GLU A 2 -12.12 33.22 65.96
C GLU A 2 -12.49 32.58 64.63
N VAL A 3 -12.82 33.40 63.64
CA VAL A 3 -13.10 32.95 62.29
C VAL A 3 -11.77 32.94 61.53
N THR A 4 -11.21 31.75 61.36
CA THR A 4 -10.06 31.48 60.49
C THR A 4 -10.46 31.73 59.04
N THR A 5 -9.92 32.80 58.45
CA THR A 5 -10.10 33.12 57.04
C THR A 5 -9.19 32.23 56.19
N MET A 6 -9.77 31.25 55.50
CA MET A 6 -9.10 30.46 54.47
C MET A 6 -8.63 31.38 53.34
N LYS A 7 -7.30 31.52 53.16
CA LYS A 7 -6.70 32.12 51.97
C LYS A 7 -7.03 31.25 50.75
N LYS A 8 -7.93 31.73 49.89
CA LYS A 8 -8.11 31.16 48.54
C LYS A 8 -6.81 31.35 47.74
N GLN A 9 -6.08 30.25 47.55
CA GLN A 9 -4.89 30.19 46.73
C GLN A 9 -5.30 30.41 45.27
N LYS A 10 -5.06 31.62 44.75
CA LYS A 10 -5.29 31.95 43.35
C LYS A 10 -4.22 31.24 42.51
N TRP A 11 -4.58 30.12 41.90
CA TRP A 11 -3.76 29.53 40.86
C TRP A 11 -3.69 30.53 39.70
N SER A 12 -2.48 30.89 39.29
CA SER A 12 -2.32 31.81 38.16
C SER A 12 -2.86 31.11 36.91
N ILE A 13 -3.57 31.86 36.07
CA ILE A 13 -4.11 31.36 34.80
C ILE A 13 -3.01 30.70 33.95
N PHE A 14 -1.76 31.17 34.09
CA PHE A 14 -0.59 30.56 33.46
C PHE A 14 -0.26 29.15 33.97
N ALA A 15 -0.44 28.86 35.27
CA ALA A 15 -0.23 27.52 35.80
C ALA A 15 -1.31 26.55 35.31
N LEU A 16 -2.56 27.02 35.14
CA LEU A 16 -3.65 26.22 34.60
C LEU A 16 -3.48 25.92 33.10
N ILE A 17 -2.99 26.91 32.33
CA ILE A 17 -2.63 26.73 30.92
C ILE A 17 -1.44 25.78 30.77
N ALA A 18 -0.41 25.91 31.60
CA ALA A 18 0.74 24.99 31.57
C ALA A 18 0.32 23.54 31.89
N VAL A 19 -0.57 23.33 32.86
CA VAL A 19 -1.13 22.01 33.16
C VAL A 19 -1.98 21.48 32.00
N PHE A 20 -2.79 22.32 31.34
CA PHE A 20 -3.55 21.91 30.16
C PHE A 20 -2.68 21.62 28.93
N VAL A 21 -1.60 22.37 28.72
CA VAL A 21 -0.64 22.13 27.63
C VAL A 21 0.16 20.85 27.90
N VAL A 22 0.62 20.61 29.13
CA VAL A 22 1.31 19.37 29.51
C VAL A 22 0.36 18.17 29.47
N ALA A 23 -0.88 18.30 29.96
CA ALA A 23 -1.90 17.26 29.89
C ALA A 23 -2.30 16.95 28.44
N SER A 24 -2.40 17.97 27.58
CA SER A 24 -2.61 17.84 26.13
C SER A 24 -1.44 17.11 25.47
N PHE A 25 -0.20 17.51 25.74
CA PHE A 25 0.98 16.82 25.23
C PHE A 25 1.09 15.37 25.69
N THR A 26 0.63 15.03 26.90
CA THR A 26 0.57 13.63 27.38
C THR A 26 -0.62 12.84 26.82
N LEU A 27 -1.75 13.48 26.47
CA LEU A 27 -2.91 12.80 25.87
C LEU A 27 -2.67 12.43 24.40
N PHE A 28 -1.85 13.19 23.66
CA PHE A 28 -1.51 12.87 22.26
C PHE A 28 -0.44 11.78 22.10
N TYR A 29 0.24 11.35 23.17
CA TYR A 29 1.16 10.19 23.13
C TYR A 29 0.44 8.83 23.12
N GLY A 30 -0.89 8.81 23.24
CA GLY A 30 -1.67 7.60 23.51
C GLY A 30 -2.38 6.96 22.31
N ILE A 31 -2.51 7.64 21.17
CA ILE A 31 -3.15 7.01 20.00
C ILE A 31 -2.09 6.21 19.26
N LYS A 32 -1.74 5.05 19.81
CA LYS A 32 -1.10 3.99 19.03
C LYS A 32 -2.16 3.50 18.04
N ILE A 33 -2.16 4.06 16.84
CA ILE A 33 -2.98 3.55 15.75
C ILE A 33 -2.37 2.21 15.37
N TYR A 34 -3.01 1.13 15.80
CA TYR A 34 -2.63 -0.24 15.47
C TYR A 34 -2.97 -0.48 14.00
N ALA A 35 -1.99 -0.30 13.11
CA ALA A 35 -2.11 -0.63 11.71
C ALA A 35 -2.00 -2.15 11.50
N ALA A 36 -2.61 -2.65 10.41
CA ALA A 36 -2.54 -3.99 9.83
C ALA A 36 -2.91 -5.23 10.67
N TYR A 37 -2.47 -5.33 11.92
CA TYR A 37 -2.37 -6.61 12.64
C TYR A 37 -3.56 -6.95 13.56
N ASN A 38 -4.70 -6.27 13.38
CA ASN A 38 -5.98 -6.58 14.02
C ASN A 38 -7.06 -6.94 12.97
N HIS A 39 -6.67 -7.69 11.93
CA HIS A 39 -7.59 -8.17 10.88
C HIS A 39 -8.40 -9.38 11.39
N GLU A 40 -9.72 -9.40 11.14
CA GLU A 40 -10.66 -10.53 11.43
C GLU A 40 -10.58 -11.19 12.83
N GLY A 41 -10.30 -10.41 13.89
CA GLY A 41 -10.25 -10.95 15.25
C GLY A 41 -8.97 -11.74 15.56
N ASP A 42 -7.87 -11.41 14.88
CA ASP A 42 -6.55 -11.90 15.22
C ASP A 42 -6.20 -11.68 16.71
N VAL A 43 -5.66 -12.73 17.32
CA VAL A 43 -5.20 -12.74 18.73
C VAL A 43 -3.69 -12.91 18.83
N ASP A 44 -3.01 -13.32 17.74
CA ASP A 44 -1.58 -13.59 17.76
C ASP A 44 -0.77 -12.30 17.79
N SER A 45 -1.26 -11.23 17.17
CA SER A 45 -0.64 -9.90 17.30
C SER A 45 -0.58 -9.43 18.75
N ALA A 46 -1.63 -9.65 19.54
CA ALA A 46 -1.65 -9.26 20.96
C ALA A 46 -0.65 -10.10 21.77
N ASN A 47 -0.57 -11.40 21.49
CA ASN A 47 0.42 -12.29 22.10
C ASN A 47 1.85 -11.88 21.73
N PHE A 48 2.11 -11.54 20.47
CA PHE A 48 3.43 -11.10 19.99
C PHE A 48 3.85 -9.79 20.63
N ARG A 49 2.99 -8.78 20.63
CA ARG A 49 3.25 -7.48 21.28
C ARG A 49 3.52 -7.62 22.78
N SER A 50 2.91 -8.62 23.43
CA SER A 50 3.16 -8.96 24.83
C SER A 50 4.53 -9.65 25.04
N ALA A 51 4.89 -10.59 24.16
CA ALA A 51 6.18 -11.28 24.22
C ALA A 51 7.37 -10.37 23.84
N TYR A 52 7.17 -9.48 22.87
CA TYR A 52 8.21 -8.65 22.25
C TYR A 52 7.79 -7.17 22.19
N PRO A 53 7.72 -6.47 23.33
CA PRO A 53 7.23 -5.08 23.38
C PRO A 53 8.09 -4.10 22.57
N ASN A 54 9.37 -4.42 22.32
CA ASN A 54 10.28 -3.60 21.51
C ASN A 54 10.05 -3.74 20.00
N ALA A 55 9.33 -4.77 19.55
CA ALA A 55 8.99 -4.96 18.14
C ALA A 55 7.65 -4.32 17.74
N VAL A 56 6.91 -3.75 18.70
CA VAL A 56 5.64 -3.04 18.47
C VAL A 56 5.87 -1.84 17.57
N GLY A 57 5.06 -1.69 16.53
CA GLY A 57 5.22 -0.58 15.57
C GLY A 57 6.43 -0.72 14.64
N THR A 58 6.98 -1.93 14.52
CA THR A 58 7.99 -2.27 13.50
C THR A 58 7.34 -3.12 12.40
N LYS A 59 8.07 -3.48 11.34
CA LYS A 59 7.54 -4.38 10.30
C LYS A 59 7.15 -5.78 10.81
N LEU A 60 7.63 -6.18 11.99
CA LEU A 60 7.26 -7.44 12.65
C LEU A 60 5.85 -7.38 13.27
N ASP A 61 5.29 -6.19 13.47
CA ASP A 61 3.91 -6.00 13.92
C ASP A 61 2.95 -6.06 12.72
N SER A 62 3.04 -7.12 11.91
CA SER A 62 2.25 -7.30 10.67
C SER A 62 2.01 -8.78 10.33
N CYS A 63 1.01 -9.06 9.48
CA CYS A 63 0.64 -10.42 9.03
C CYS A 63 1.82 -11.24 8.51
N THR A 64 2.80 -10.59 7.88
CA THR A 64 3.99 -11.23 7.32
C THR A 64 4.87 -11.89 8.38
N LEU A 65 4.82 -11.45 9.65
CA LEU A 65 5.56 -12.11 10.74
C LEU A 65 5.19 -13.59 10.88
N CYS A 66 3.90 -13.91 10.69
CA CYS A 66 3.40 -15.26 10.89
C CYS A 66 2.97 -15.95 9.59
N HIS A 67 2.66 -15.18 8.55
CA HIS A 67 2.12 -15.68 7.30
C HIS A 67 3.05 -15.43 6.13
N SER A 68 3.23 -16.45 5.30
CA SER A 68 3.96 -16.36 4.05
C SER A 68 3.02 -16.22 2.86
N GLY A 69 3.54 -15.67 1.76
CA GLY A 69 2.93 -15.81 0.45
C GLY A 69 2.98 -17.26 -0.04
N GLY A 70 2.41 -17.51 -1.21
CA GLY A 70 2.45 -18.84 -1.80
C GLY A 70 2.24 -18.80 -3.30
N SER A 71 2.33 -19.96 -3.93
CA SER A 71 2.12 -20.08 -5.37
C SER A 71 1.18 -21.23 -5.70
N TYR A 72 0.41 -21.06 -6.77
CA TYR A 72 -0.40 -22.13 -7.33
C TYR A 72 -0.17 -22.21 -8.85
N THR A 73 -0.27 -23.43 -9.38
CA THR A 73 -0.20 -23.66 -10.83
C THR A 73 -1.59 -23.97 -11.35
N SER A 74 -2.05 -23.20 -12.33
CA SER A 74 -3.31 -23.44 -13.04
C SER A 74 -3.07 -23.27 -14.54
N GLY A 75 -3.57 -24.21 -15.36
CA GLY A 75 -3.43 -24.16 -16.82
C GLY A 75 -1.97 -24.03 -17.32
N GLY A 76 -1.02 -24.67 -16.62
CA GLY A 76 0.41 -24.62 -16.97
C GLY A 76 1.13 -23.31 -16.59
N LYS A 77 0.49 -22.43 -15.82
CA LYS A 77 1.08 -21.16 -15.36
C LYS A 77 1.13 -21.11 -13.85
N THR A 78 2.29 -20.73 -13.31
CA THR A 78 2.48 -20.49 -11.89
C THR A 78 2.16 -19.03 -11.57
N THR A 79 1.29 -18.81 -10.59
CA THR A 79 1.03 -17.50 -10.01
C THR A 79 1.58 -17.49 -8.59
N THR A 80 2.29 -16.43 -8.24
CA THR A 80 2.75 -16.16 -6.88
C THR A 80 1.91 -15.04 -6.27
N LEU A 81 1.53 -15.23 -5.01
CA LEU A 81 0.67 -14.33 -4.23
C LEU A 81 1.42 -13.92 -2.95
N GLY A 82 1.22 -12.68 -2.50
CA GLY A 82 1.66 -12.22 -1.18
C GLY A 82 0.88 -12.91 -0.04
N SER A 83 1.28 -12.70 1.21
CA SER A 83 0.69 -13.37 2.39
C SER A 83 -0.82 -13.18 2.51
N CYS A 84 -1.32 -11.95 2.39
CA CYS A 84 -2.76 -11.67 2.46
C CYS A 84 -3.55 -12.31 1.30
N GLN A 85 -3.06 -12.18 0.07
CA GLN A 85 -3.70 -12.78 -1.11
C GLN A 85 -3.68 -14.31 -1.05
N TRP A 86 -2.58 -14.89 -0.56
CA TRP A 86 -2.46 -16.33 -0.36
C TRP A 86 -3.43 -16.82 0.71
N CYS A 87 -3.58 -16.09 1.82
CA CYS A 87 -4.59 -16.37 2.83
C CYS A 87 -6.00 -16.34 2.22
N HIS A 88 -6.38 -15.26 1.53
CA HIS A 88 -7.69 -15.14 0.91
C HIS A 88 -7.94 -16.21 -0.17
N TYR A 89 -6.92 -16.58 -0.93
CA TYR A 89 -6.97 -17.67 -1.90
C TYR A 89 -7.22 -19.03 -1.21
N LYS A 90 -6.57 -19.28 -0.07
CA LYS A 90 -6.70 -20.54 0.67
C LYS A 90 -7.97 -20.69 1.47
N THR A 91 -8.48 -19.59 2.02
CA THR A 91 -9.64 -19.59 2.93
C THR A 91 -10.93 -19.11 2.28
N ASN A 92 -10.89 -18.72 1.00
CA ASN A 92 -12.00 -18.07 0.30
C ASN A 92 -12.50 -16.84 1.10
N TYR A 93 -11.60 -15.90 1.39
CA TYR A 93 -11.89 -14.73 2.23
C TYR A 93 -12.50 -15.13 3.59
N GLY A 94 -11.93 -16.14 4.23
CA GLY A 94 -12.37 -16.64 5.53
C GLY A 94 -13.56 -17.58 5.51
N ALA A 95 -14.35 -17.64 4.43
CA ALA A 95 -15.59 -18.43 4.36
C ALA A 95 -15.36 -19.94 4.53
N ASP A 96 -14.23 -20.44 4.02
CA ASP A 96 -13.88 -21.86 4.01
C ASP A 96 -12.68 -22.15 4.94
N SER A 97 -12.51 -21.38 6.02
CA SER A 97 -11.38 -21.54 6.94
C SER A 97 -11.37 -22.91 7.63
N THR A 98 -10.32 -23.70 7.40
CA THR A 98 -10.06 -24.98 8.07
C THR A 98 -8.67 -24.96 8.72
N PRO A 99 -8.39 -25.82 9.72
CA PRO A 99 -7.04 -25.93 10.27
C PRO A 99 -5.97 -26.21 9.21
N GLU A 100 -6.31 -26.98 8.18
CA GLU A 100 -5.40 -27.39 7.10
C GLU A 100 -5.06 -26.26 6.15
N ASN A 101 -6.05 -25.51 5.65
CA ASN A 101 -5.77 -24.42 4.71
C ASN A 101 -5.10 -23.22 5.41
N LEU A 102 -5.48 -22.92 6.66
CA LEU A 102 -4.82 -21.90 7.47
C LEU A 102 -3.35 -22.25 7.71
N GLN A 103 -3.05 -23.53 7.98
CA GLN A 103 -1.67 -23.97 8.15
C GLN A 103 -0.82 -23.79 6.89
N GLN A 104 -1.41 -23.87 5.69
CA GLN A 104 -0.70 -23.61 4.44
C GLN A 104 -0.33 -22.13 4.22
N THR A 105 -0.85 -21.24 5.07
CA THR A 105 -0.51 -19.81 5.04
C THR A 105 0.59 -19.44 6.03
N LEU A 106 0.95 -20.34 6.96
CA LEU A 106 1.92 -20.05 8.01
C LEU A 106 3.35 -20.23 7.51
N ASN A 107 4.22 -19.33 7.95
CA ASN A 107 5.66 -19.48 7.77
C ASN A 107 6.28 -20.42 8.84
N PRO A 108 7.55 -20.83 8.69
CA PRO A 108 8.21 -21.72 9.66
C PRO A 108 8.20 -21.22 11.11
N TYR A 109 8.41 -19.92 11.36
CA TYR A 109 8.31 -19.33 12.70
C TYR A 109 6.95 -19.59 13.36
N CYS A 110 5.87 -19.31 12.63
CA CYS A 110 4.53 -19.45 13.17
C CYS A 110 4.08 -20.92 13.24
N LEU A 111 4.64 -21.81 12.41
CA LEU A 111 4.51 -23.25 12.59
C LEU A 111 5.18 -23.73 13.89
N ALA A 112 6.38 -23.22 14.22
CA ALA A 112 7.05 -23.51 15.49
C ALA A 112 6.23 -22.98 16.68
N TYR A 113 5.66 -21.77 16.55
CA TYR A 113 4.76 -21.20 17.56
C TYR A 113 3.53 -22.09 17.79
N LYS A 114 2.83 -22.45 16.70
CA LYS A 114 1.65 -23.33 16.73
C LYS A 114 1.94 -24.68 17.38
N SER A 115 3.15 -25.22 17.18
CA SER A 115 3.53 -26.52 17.75
C SER A 115 3.56 -26.52 19.29
N ASN A 116 3.71 -25.36 19.93
CA ASN A 116 3.70 -25.19 21.39
C ASN A 116 2.30 -24.95 22.00
N TRP A 117 1.26 -24.75 21.17
CA TRP A 117 -0.10 -24.50 21.68
C TRP A 117 -0.67 -25.61 22.57
N PRO A 118 -0.44 -26.91 22.30
CA PRO A 118 -0.98 -27.97 23.15
C PRO A 118 -0.49 -27.93 24.61
N THR A 119 0.70 -27.39 24.86
CA THR A 119 1.33 -27.37 26.20
C THR A 119 1.25 -26.00 26.86
N LEU A 120 1.41 -24.92 26.10
CA LEU A 120 1.53 -23.55 26.61
C LEU A 120 0.34 -22.66 26.21
N GLY A 121 -0.60 -23.21 25.43
CA GLY A 121 -1.69 -22.45 24.82
C GLY A 121 -1.22 -21.50 23.71
N ARG A 122 -2.17 -20.89 23.01
CA ARG A 122 -1.93 -19.79 22.07
C ARG A 122 -1.67 -18.50 22.85
N THR A 123 -0.46 -18.39 23.41
CA THR A 123 -0.08 -17.34 24.38
C THR A 123 1.26 -16.70 24.03
N ALA A 124 1.58 -15.57 24.68
CA ALA A 124 2.91 -14.95 24.63
C ALA A 124 4.03 -15.90 25.14
N ALA A 125 3.73 -16.76 26.12
CA ALA A 125 4.70 -17.73 26.64
C ALA A 125 5.09 -18.77 25.58
N ALA A 126 4.16 -19.19 24.73
CA ALA A 126 4.45 -20.09 23.62
C ALA A 126 5.35 -19.44 22.54
N LEU A 127 5.28 -18.11 22.33
CA LEU A 127 6.22 -17.39 21.47
C LEU A 127 7.62 -17.34 22.10
N LEU A 128 7.70 -17.03 23.40
CA LEU A 128 8.98 -16.99 24.11
C LEU A 128 9.65 -18.37 24.21
N ALA A 129 8.87 -19.45 24.16
CA ALA A 129 9.38 -20.82 24.19
C ALA A 129 10.18 -21.19 22.92
N ILE A 130 9.92 -20.52 21.79
CA ILE A 130 10.63 -20.76 20.53
C ILE A 130 11.77 -19.77 20.28
N LYS A 131 12.05 -18.85 21.21
CA LYS A 131 13.00 -17.73 20.97
C LYS A 131 14.42 -18.18 20.57
N ASP A 132 14.85 -19.36 21.03
CA ASP A 132 16.19 -19.90 20.79
C ASP A 132 16.22 -20.89 19.60
N LEU A 133 15.08 -21.11 18.93
CA LEU A 133 15.02 -21.89 17.69
C LEU A 133 15.45 -21.03 16.51
N ASP A 134 16.11 -21.66 15.54
CA ASP A 134 16.25 -21.20 14.17
C ASP A 134 15.09 -21.83 13.38
N SER A 135 14.03 -21.06 13.14
CA SER A 135 12.78 -21.65 12.64
C SER A 135 12.78 -21.84 11.12
N ASP A 136 13.48 -21.00 10.38
CA ASP A 136 13.55 -21.02 8.92
C ASP A 136 14.86 -21.60 8.36
N GLY A 137 15.84 -21.87 9.21
CA GLY A 137 17.07 -22.60 8.90
C GLY A 137 18.20 -21.73 8.36
N ASP A 138 18.19 -20.43 8.66
CA ASP A 138 19.16 -19.46 8.16
C ASP A 138 20.40 -19.27 9.07
N ALA A 139 20.48 -20.06 10.14
CA ALA A 139 21.49 -20.05 11.20
C ALA A 139 21.39 -18.91 12.23
N TYR A 140 20.32 -18.12 12.22
CA TYR A 140 20.00 -17.16 13.28
C TYR A 140 18.85 -17.68 14.13
N ALA A 141 18.92 -17.43 15.44
CA ALA A 141 17.81 -17.76 16.33
C ALA A 141 16.74 -16.68 16.24
N ASN A 142 15.47 -17.07 16.37
CA ASN A 142 14.30 -16.19 16.32
C ASN A 142 14.47 -14.92 17.16
N GLN A 143 15.03 -15.02 18.37
CA GLN A 143 15.27 -13.87 19.26
C GLN A 143 16.24 -12.86 18.66
N ILE A 144 17.27 -13.32 17.96
CA ILE A 144 18.28 -12.47 17.34
C ILE A 144 17.64 -11.69 16.19
N GLU A 145 16.87 -12.37 15.36
CA GLU A 145 16.14 -11.77 14.24
C GLU A 145 15.08 -10.77 14.69
N ILE A 146 14.25 -11.15 15.67
CA ILE A 146 13.26 -10.24 16.26
C ILE A 146 13.94 -9.01 16.87
N SER A 147 15.14 -9.16 17.46
CA SER A 147 15.89 -8.02 18.00
C SER A 147 16.52 -7.15 16.89
N ALA A 148 16.83 -7.75 15.74
CA ALA A 148 17.32 -7.07 14.54
C ALA A 148 16.19 -6.49 13.66
N ILE A 149 14.92 -6.71 14.04
CA ILE A 149 13.75 -6.37 13.23
C ILE A 149 13.83 -7.08 11.87
N THR A 150 14.03 -8.39 11.87
CA THR A 150 14.00 -9.26 10.68
C THR A 150 13.02 -10.42 10.92
N TYR A 151 12.46 -11.00 9.84
CA TYR A 151 11.38 -11.98 9.90
C TYR A 151 11.92 -13.38 10.20
N PRO A 152 11.70 -13.94 11.41
CA PRO A 152 12.26 -15.24 11.83
C PRO A 152 11.67 -16.48 11.14
N GLY A 153 10.82 -16.26 10.15
CA GLY A 153 10.18 -17.29 9.33
C GLY A 153 10.49 -17.10 7.86
N ASP A 154 11.50 -16.30 7.51
CA ASP A 154 11.92 -16.03 6.16
C ASP A 154 13.45 -15.96 6.06
N ALA A 155 14.08 -17.07 5.66
CA ALA A 155 15.54 -17.22 5.65
C ALA A 155 16.31 -16.21 4.75
N ILE A 156 15.61 -15.44 3.92
CA ILE A 156 16.22 -14.35 3.13
C ILE A 156 16.19 -12.99 3.84
N ASP A 157 15.45 -12.85 4.95
CA ASP A 157 15.38 -11.68 5.82
C ASP A 157 16.03 -11.95 7.17
N ASN A 158 17.35 -11.76 7.24
CA ASN A 158 18.16 -12.06 8.41
C ASN A 158 18.93 -10.84 8.92
N PRO A 159 19.60 -10.91 10.09
CA PRO A 159 20.27 -9.77 10.71
C PRO A 159 21.41 -9.16 9.89
N GLY A 160 21.86 -9.83 8.81
CA GLY A 160 22.84 -9.30 7.86
C GLY A 160 22.22 -8.38 6.80
N ASN A 161 20.89 -8.35 6.65
CA ASN A 161 20.19 -7.53 5.68
C ASN A 161 20.09 -6.06 6.14
N VAL A 162 20.07 -5.15 5.18
CA VAL A 162 19.80 -3.71 5.42
C VAL A 162 18.43 -3.32 4.86
N PRO A 163 17.75 -2.28 5.39
CA PRO A 163 16.49 -1.82 4.82
C PRO A 163 16.62 -1.52 3.31
N ALA A 164 15.64 -1.95 2.53
CA ALA A 164 15.64 -1.74 1.09
C ALA A 164 15.59 -0.25 0.74
N PRO A 165 16.17 0.16 -0.41
CA PRO A 165 16.10 1.53 -0.89
C PRO A 165 14.66 2.01 -0.98
N SER A 166 14.42 3.27 -0.61
CA SER A 166 13.09 3.87 -0.61
C SER A 166 13.08 5.30 -1.17
N LEU A 167 11.94 5.68 -1.72
CA LEU A 167 11.61 6.99 -2.27
C LEU A 167 10.25 7.41 -1.70
N VAL A 168 10.18 8.59 -1.09
CA VAL A 168 8.92 9.14 -0.58
C VAL A 168 8.48 10.29 -1.49
N LEU A 169 7.23 10.23 -1.94
CA LEU A 169 6.61 11.26 -2.77
C LEU A 169 5.41 11.87 -2.03
N SER A 170 5.30 13.20 -2.04
CA SER A 170 4.11 13.92 -1.61
C SER A 170 3.09 14.03 -2.74
N LEU A 171 1.83 14.28 -2.39
CA LEU A 171 0.78 14.65 -3.35
C LEU A 171 1.22 15.82 -4.25
N GLU A 172 1.77 16.89 -3.66
CA GLU A 172 2.27 18.05 -4.43
C GLU A 172 3.28 17.63 -5.50
N LYS A 173 4.15 16.65 -5.19
CA LYS A 173 5.12 16.16 -6.16
C LYS A 173 4.46 15.34 -7.27
N LEU A 174 3.46 14.53 -6.93
CA LEU A 174 2.68 13.73 -7.89
C LEU A 174 1.84 14.61 -8.83
N GLU A 175 1.30 15.72 -8.35
CA GLU A 175 0.55 16.70 -9.15
C GLU A 175 1.43 17.40 -10.21
N GLN A 176 2.73 17.52 -9.95
CA GLN A 176 3.70 18.07 -10.90
C GLN A 176 4.18 17.04 -11.95
N MET A 177 3.82 15.76 -11.80
CA MET A 177 4.16 14.72 -12.78
C MET A 177 3.22 14.76 -13.98
N ALA A 178 3.55 14.00 -15.03
CA ALA A 178 2.65 13.81 -16.16
C ALA A 178 1.34 13.14 -15.69
N GLN A 179 0.24 13.88 -15.80
CA GLN A 179 -1.08 13.43 -15.36
C GLN A 179 -1.70 12.45 -16.37
N HIS A 180 -2.50 11.54 -15.85
CA HIS A 180 -3.27 10.56 -16.60
C HIS A 180 -4.71 10.54 -16.07
N THR A 181 -5.66 10.71 -16.98
CA THR A 181 -7.10 10.74 -16.68
C THR A 181 -7.78 9.63 -17.43
N GLN A 182 -8.62 8.87 -16.74
CA GLN A 182 -9.41 7.81 -17.37
C GLN A 182 -10.81 7.70 -16.76
N PHE A 183 -11.79 7.46 -17.63
CA PHE A 183 -13.15 7.07 -17.26
C PHE A 183 -13.33 5.58 -17.53
N LEU A 184 -13.86 4.85 -16.55
CA LEU A 184 -14.03 3.41 -16.63
C LEU A 184 -15.13 2.91 -15.70
N LEU A 185 -15.56 1.68 -15.95
CA LEU A 185 -16.33 0.88 -15.01
C LEU A 185 -15.40 0.33 -13.92
N MET A 186 -15.82 0.50 -12.66
CA MET A 186 -15.31 -0.25 -11.52
C MET A 186 -16.32 -1.33 -11.19
N ASN A 187 -16.00 -2.57 -11.53
CA ASN A 187 -16.87 -3.72 -11.31
C ASN A 187 -16.41 -4.50 -10.05
N ALA A 188 -17.32 -4.75 -9.12
CA ALA A 188 -17.07 -5.34 -7.82
C ALA A 188 -17.86 -6.63 -7.60
N SER A 189 -17.18 -7.68 -7.11
CA SER A 189 -17.83 -8.97 -6.86
C SER A 189 -18.87 -8.94 -5.72
N LYS A 190 -18.62 -8.19 -4.64
CA LYS A 190 -19.44 -8.23 -3.39
C LYS A 190 -20.12 -6.90 -3.04
N SER A 191 -19.85 -5.83 -3.77
CA SER A 191 -20.39 -4.49 -3.54
C SER A 191 -21.00 -3.94 -4.83
N ASP A 192 -21.47 -2.70 -4.79
CA ASP A 192 -22.05 -2.05 -5.96
C ASP A 192 -20.95 -1.65 -6.95
N ASP A 193 -21.30 -1.69 -8.23
CA ASP A 193 -20.50 -1.23 -9.34
C ASP A 193 -20.64 0.28 -9.52
N ASN A 194 -19.66 0.89 -10.17
CA ASN A 194 -19.79 2.31 -10.51
C ASN A 194 -18.97 2.71 -11.73
N TYR A 195 -19.53 3.59 -12.55
CA TYR A 195 -18.74 4.37 -13.51
C TYR A 195 -18.14 5.57 -12.81
N THR A 196 -16.85 5.82 -13.04
CA THR A 196 -16.20 6.99 -12.45
C THR A 196 -14.97 7.40 -13.26
N LYS A 197 -14.61 8.67 -13.14
CA LYS A 197 -13.38 9.21 -13.69
C LYS A 197 -12.34 9.29 -12.58
N TYR A 198 -11.15 8.78 -12.84
CA TYR A 198 -9.99 8.99 -11.98
C TYR A 198 -8.94 9.84 -12.69
N ASN A 199 -8.19 10.61 -11.91
CA ASN A 199 -7.01 11.33 -12.36
C ASN A 199 -5.86 11.14 -11.36
N GLY A 200 -4.67 10.95 -11.90
CA GLY A 200 -3.42 10.85 -11.15
C GLY A 200 -2.24 10.54 -12.06
N VAL A 201 -1.34 9.65 -11.64
CA VAL A 201 -0.13 9.30 -12.41
C VAL A 201 -0.21 7.86 -12.89
N ALA A 202 0.11 7.62 -14.16
CA ALA A 202 0.29 6.26 -14.67
C ALA A 202 1.44 5.56 -13.95
N LEU A 203 1.17 4.43 -13.28
CA LEU A 203 2.18 3.71 -12.50
C LEU A 203 3.34 3.23 -13.38
N GLU A 204 3.09 2.91 -14.65
CA GLU A 204 4.14 2.60 -15.62
C GLU A 204 5.22 3.68 -15.68
N ASN A 205 4.82 4.95 -15.79
CA ASN A 205 5.77 6.07 -15.92
C ASN A 205 6.57 6.26 -14.63
N LEU A 206 5.89 6.18 -13.48
CA LEU A 206 6.49 6.33 -12.17
C LEU A 206 7.51 5.21 -11.89
N ILE A 207 7.13 3.96 -12.12
CA ILE A 207 7.96 2.81 -11.79
C ILE A 207 9.08 2.59 -12.80
N LYS A 208 8.85 2.76 -14.11
CA LYS A 208 9.94 2.63 -15.11
C LYS A 208 11.07 3.63 -14.89
N ALA A 209 10.78 4.80 -14.30
CA ALA A 209 11.78 5.81 -14.01
C ALA A 209 12.77 5.41 -12.90
N ILE A 210 12.40 4.47 -12.02
CA ILE A 210 13.16 4.15 -10.81
C ILE A 210 13.46 2.67 -10.63
N LYS A 211 12.77 1.74 -11.30
CA LYS A 211 12.98 0.30 -11.06
C LYS A 211 14.38 -0.17 -11.46
N LEU A 212 14.89 -1.18 -10.76
CA LEU A 212 16.04 -1.96 -11.21
C LEU A 212 15.62 -2.97 -12.30
N ASN A 213 16.60 -3.55 -12.99
CA ASN A 213 16.35 -4.57 -14.02
C ASN A 213 15.88 -5.91 -13.43
N SER A 214 16.20 -6.19 -12.17
CA SER A 214 15.75 -7.38 -11.44
C SER A 214 14.26 -7.35 -11.09
N ALA A 215 13.63 -6.18 -11.11
CA ALA A 215 12.25 -6.02 -10.67
C ALA A 215 11.24 -6.62 -11.66
N THR A 216 10.24 -7.33 -11.16
CA THR A 216 9.23 -8.07 -11.93
C THR A 216 7.79 -7.67 -11.63
N GLY A 217 7.54 -6.93 -10.55
CA GLY A 217 6.20 -6.48 -10.17
C GLY A 217 6.21 -5.52 -8.99
N ILE A 218 5.01 -5.19 -8.52
CA ILE A 218 4.80 -4.44 -7.27
C ILE A 218 3.81 -5.14 -6.35
N THR A 219 3.96 -4.93 -5.04
CA THR A 219 2.89 -5.13 -4.06
C THR A 219 2.48 -3.78 -3.49
N VAL A 220 1.18 -3.47 -3.57
CA VAL A 220 0.59 -2.21 -3.13
C VAL A 220 -0.07 -2.44 -1.77
N TYR A 221 0.21 -1.57 -0.81
CA TYR A 221 -0.29 -1.68 0.56
C TYR A 221 -1.16 -0.50 0.96
N ALA A 222 -2.24 -0.82 1.65
CA ALA A 222 -3.03 0.10 2.46
C ALA A 222 -2.54 0.05 3.93
N PRO A 223 -2.75 1.11 4.73
CA PRO A 223 -2.28 1.18 6.11
C PRO A 223 -3.05 0.24 7.05
N ASP A 224 -4.19 -0.32 6.61
CA ASP A 224 -4.93 -1.36 7.32
C ASP A 224 -4.37 -2.77 7.08
N GLY A 225 -3.23 -2.90 6.38
CA GLY A 225 -2.56 -4.18 6.11
C GLY A 225 -3.06 -4.90 4.86
N PHE A 226 -4.08 -4.39 4.18
CA PHE A 226 -4.50 -4.94 2.90
C PHE A 226 -3.39 -4.74 1.86
N ALA A 227 -3.08 -5.80 1.12
CA ALA A 227 -2.01 -5.80 0.12
C ALA A 227 -2.44 -6.49 -1.17
N THR A 228 -2.05 -5.95 -2.33
CA THR A 228 -2.34 -6.53 -3.65
C THR A 228 -1.08 -6.54 -4.51
N TYR A 229 -0.72 -7.72 -5.02
CA TYR A 229 0.35 -7.89 -5.99
C TYR A 229 -0.13 -7.60 -7.42
N HIS A 230 0.73 -6.92 -8.18
CA HIS A 230 0.57 -6.59 -9.59
C HIS A 230 1.86 -6.89 -10.35
N PRO A 231 1.86 -7.83 -11.32
CA PRO A 231 3.04 -8.06 -12.16
C PRO A 231 3.32 -6.85 -13.05
N PHE A 232 4.55 -6.68 -13.51
CA PHE A 232 4.86 -5.65 -14.49
C PHE A 232 4.27 -5.93 -15.86
N ASP A 233 4.46 -7.15 -16.36
CA ASP A 233 4.05 -7.54 -17.69
C ASP A 233 2.67 -8.23 -17.70
N PRO A 234 1.94 -8.19 -18.83
CA PRO A 234 0.67 -8.87 -18.98
C PRO A 234 0.72 -10.34 -18.58
N SER A 235 -0.18 -10.72 -17.68
CA SER A 235 -0.35 -12.10 -17.22
C SER A 235 -1.68 -12.66 -17.72
N ASN A 236 -1.62 -13.93 -18.14
CA ASN A 236 -2.80 -14.73 -18.47
C ASN A 236 -3.60 -15.16 -17.22
N ASN A 237 -3.12 -14.87 -16.02
CA ASN A 237 -3.92 -15.06 -14.82
C ASN A 237 -5.02 -13.96 -14.79
N PRO A 238 -6.31 -14.34 -14.75
CA PRO A 238 -7.40 -13.37 -14.67
C PRO A 238 -7.30 -12.46 -13.44
N ASN A 239 -6.67 -12.93 -12.36
CA ASN A 239 -6.55 -12.22 -11.08
C ASN A 239 -5.24 -11.40 -10.94
N ALA A 240 -4.50 -11.15 -12.02
CA ALA A 240 -3.18 -10.50 -11.93
C ALA A 240 -3.04 -9.30 -12.89
N TYR A 241 -3.43 -8.11 -12.46
CA TYR A 241 -3.42 -6.88 -13.28
C TYR A 241 -2.00 -6.35 -13.46
N HIS A 242 -1.59 -6.13 -14.71
CA HIS A 242 -0.25 -5.68 -15.05
C HIS A 242 -0.05 -4.17 -14.88
N VAL A 243 1.15 -3.76 -14.49
CA VAL A 243 1.50 -2.35 -14.32
C VAL A 243 1.87 -1.68 -15.65
N PHE A 244 2.55 -2.41 -16.56
CA PHE A 244 3.11 -1.84 -17.79
C PHE A 244 2.29 -2.21 -19.03
N GLY A 245 2.03 -1.21 -19.87
CA GLY A 245 1.22 -1.37 -21.07
C GLY A 245 -0.19 -0.84 -20.88
N THR A 246 -1.05 -1.20 -21.82
CA THR A 246 -2.42 -0.69 -21.91
C THR A 246 -3.44 -1.79 -21.60
N TYR A 247 -4.68 -1.36 -21.41
CA TYR A 247 -5.86 -2.21 -21.28
C TYR A 247 -6.84 -1.89 -22.41
N ASP A 248 -7.65 -2.88 -22.78
CA ASP A 248 -8.63 -2.71 -23.85
C ASP A 248 -9.70 -1.68 -23.47
N SER A 249 -10.11 -0.88 -24.44
CA SER A 249 -11.21 0.06 -24.27
C SER A 249 -12.55 -0.66 -24.13
N SER A 250 -13.52 0.01 -23.50
CA SER A 250 -14.87 -0.51 -23.31
C SER A 250 -15.92 0.42 -23.94
N ILE A 251 -17.15 -0.06 -23.97
CA ILE A 251 -18.34 0.76 -24.21
C ILE A 251 -19.02 1.08 -22.87
N PHE A 252 -19.85 2.10 -22.87
CA PHE A 252 -20.70 2.44 -21.74
C PHE A 252 -21.92 1.54 -21.74
N TYR A 253 -22.03 0.72 -20.71
CA TYR A 253 -23.21 -0.12 -20.47
C TYR A 253 -24.18 0.62 -19.57
N TYR A 254 -25.43 0.75 -20.01
CA TYR A 254 -26.51 1.30 -19.19
C TYR A 254 -27.76 0.45 -19.31
N ASN A 255 -28.38 0.19 -18.17
CA ASN A 255 -29.70 -0.41 -18.09
C ASN A 255 -30.45 0.20 -16.90
N GLU A 256 -31.72 0.52 -17.09
CA GLU A 256 -32.57 1.10 -16.05
C GLU A 256 -32.63 0.21 -14.80
N GLN A 257 -32.69 -1.11 -14.95
CA GLN A 257 -32.72 -2.06 -13.84
C GLN A 257 -31.45 -1.97 -12.97
N ALA A 258 -30.31 -1.72 -13.59
CA ALA A 258 -29.00 -1.63 -12.92
C ALA A 258 -28.81 -0.29 -12.21
N ASP A 259 -29.46 0.77 -12.68
CA ASP A 259 -29.26 2.12 -12.20
C ASP A 259 -29.78 2.31 -10.78
N MET A 260 -28.87 2.59 -9.84
CA MET A 260 -29.21 2.86 -8.44
C MET A 260 -30.02 4.15 -8.24
N ALA A 261 -29.91 5.14 -9.13
CA ALA A 261 -30.71 6.35 -9.04
C ALA A 261 -32.18 6.09 -9.39
N THR A 262 -32.42 5.25 -10.39
CA THR A 262 -33.77 4.85 -10.81
C THR A 262 -34.35 3.73 -9.94
N ASN A 263 -33.52 2.80 -9.47
CA ASN A 263 -33.90 1.65 -8.64
C ASN A 263 -33.10 1.60 -7.32
N PRO A 264 -33.37 2.48 -6.33
CA PRO A 264 -32.53 2.60 -5.13
C PRO A 264 -32.45 1.36 -4.24
N SER A 265 -33.42 0.44 -4.32
CA SER A 265 -33.47 -0.77 -3.51
C SER A 265 -32.82 -2.00 -4.18
N THR A 266 -32.75 -2.03 -5.52
CA THR A 266 -32.37 -3.22 -6.29
C THR A 266 -31.31 -2.97 -7.35
N GLY A 267 -31.09 -1.72 -7.75
CA GLY A 267 -30.00 -1.32 -8.63
C GLY A 267 -28.65 -1.63 -7.98
N TRP A 268 -27.65 -1.83 -8.82
CA TRP A 268 -26.32 -2.28 -8.42
C TRP A 268 -25.19 -1.49 -9.10
N CYS A 269 -25.49 -0.60 -10.04
CA CYS A 269 -24.51 0.25 -10.68
C CYS A 269 -24.82 1.73 -10.46
N ASN A 270 -23.81 2.45 -9.96
CA ASN A 270 -23.88 3.90 -9.79
C ASN A 270 -23.37 4.62 -11.04
N TYR A 271 -24.27 5.38 -11.68
CA TYR A 271 -24.00 6.22 -12.86
C TYR A 271 -23.85 7.71 -12.54
N SER A 272 -23.72 8.10 -11.26
CA SER A 272 -23.74 9.51 -10.84
C SER A 272 -22.49 10.30 -11.21
N SER A 273 -21.45 9.68 -11.78
CA SER A 273 -20.24 10.39 -12.20
C SER A 273 -20.60 11.47 -13.22
N PRO A 274 -20.09 12.71 -13.09
CA PRO A 274 -20.25 13.74 -14.12
C PRO A 274 -19.77 13.29 -15.51
N SER A 275 -18.79 12.38 -15.56
CA SER A 275 -18.25 11.85 -16.82
C SER A 275 -19.16 10.80 -17.48
N ALA A 276 -20.16 10.30 -16.76
CA ALA A 276 -21.23 9.45 -17.28
C ALA A 276 -22.40 10.26 -17.86
N ALA A 277 -22.53 11.55 -17.51
CA ALA A 277 -23.65 12.37 -17.93
C ALA A 277 -23.74 12.49 -19.46
N GLY A 278 -24.95 12.27 -20.00
CA GLY A 278 -25.23 12.36 -21.43
C GLY A 278 -24.80 11.15 -22.26
N ARG A 279 -24.20 10.12 -21.65
CA ARG A 279 -23.88 8.86 -22.32
C ARG A 279 -25.10 7.95 -22.43
N SER A 280 -25.17 7.23 -23.53
CA SER A 280 -26.17 6.19 -23.82
C SER A 280 -25.52 4.80 -23.79
N ASN A 281 -26.32 3.77 -23.52
CA ASN A 281 -25.87 2.40 -23.62
C ASN A 281 -25.31 2.11 -25.03
N GLY A 282 -24.07 1.63 -25.10
CA GLY A 282 -23.35 1.36 -26.34
C GLY A 282 -22.35 2.44 -26.75
N ASP A 283 -22.35 3.61 -26.10
CA ASP A 283 -21.40 4.68 -26.44
C ASP A 283 -19.96 4.25 -26.14
N GLU A 284 -19.02 4.61 -27.02
CA GLU A 284 -17.60 4.34 -26.77
C GLU A 284 -17.07 5.11 -25.55
N ILE A 285 -16.30 4.43 -24.70
CA ILE A 285 -15.53 5.07 -23.64
C ILE A 285 -14.13 5.36 -24.18
N VAL A 286 -13.95 6.60 -24.64
CA VAL A 286 -12.67 7.07 -25.17
C VAL A 286 -11.78 7.59 -24.05
N ASN A 287 -10.63 6.96 -23.89
CA ASN A 287 -9.53 7.42 -23.03
C ASN A 287 -8.34 7.81 -23.93
N PRO A 288 -8.06 9.11 -24.15
CA PRO A 288 -7.10 9.56 -25.18
C PRO A 288 -5.66 9.08 -25.02
N LEU A 289 -5.27 8.66 -23.80
CA LEU A 289 -3.94 8.15 -23.48
C LEU A 289 -3.94 6.64 -23.22
N ASP A 290 -4.99 5.96 -23.71
CA ASP A 290 -5.35 4.57 -23.43
C ASP A 290 -5.60 4.30 -21.94
N LEU A 291 -6.23 3.17 -21.62
CA LEU A 291 -6.41 2.74 -20.24
C LEU A 291 -5.10 2.20 -19.67
N LYS A 292 -4.72 2.64 -18.47
CA LYS A 292 -3.53 2.19 -17.75
C LYS A 292 -3.83 1.91 -16.29
N MET A 293 -2.94 1.19 -15.63
CA MET A 293 -2.95 1.17 -14.17
C MET A 293 -2.43 2.52 -13.65
N ILE A 294 -3.23 3.17 -12.80
CA ILE A 294 -2.90 4.50 -12.27
C ILE A 294 -2.82 4.52 -10.76
N LEU A 295 -1.98 5.41 -10.23
CA LEU A 295 -2.06 5.91 -8.86
C LEU A 295 -2.91 7.18 -8.89
N ALA A 296 -4.21 7.02 -8.62
CA ALA A 296 -5.18 8.10 -8.59
C ALA A 296 -5.12 8.87 -7.27
N PHE A 297 -5.35 10.19 -7.34
CA PHE A 297 -5.58 11.05 -6.17
C PHE A 297 -6.79 11.98 -6.35
N LEU A 298 -7.41 11.97 -7.53
CA LEU A 298 -8.71 12.59 -7.80
C LEU A 298 -9.72 11.55 -8.29
N ARG A 299 -10.97 11.70 -7.86
CA ARG A 299 -12.15 11.01 -8.39
C ARG A 299 -13.18 12.06 -8.77
N ASP A 300 -13.63 12.01 -10.03
CA ASP A 300 -14.59 12.98 -10.58
C ASP A 300 -14.19 14.44 -10.31
N ASP A 301 -12.88 14.72 -10.50
CA ASP A 301 -12.20 16.02 -10.30
C ASP A 301 -12.07 16.50 -8.84
N GLU A 302 -12.50 15.71 -7.87
CA GLU A 302 -12.36 15.99 -6.43
C GLU A 302 -11.28 15.10 -5.80
N TYR A 303 -10.59 15.59 -4.76
CA TYR A 303 -9.63 14.75 -4.04
C TYR A 303 -10.32 13.56 -3.40
N LEU A 304 -9.66 12.39 -3.47
CA LEU A 304 -10.14 11.18 -2.82
C LEU A 304 -10.34 11.43 -1.32
N THR A 305 -11.51 11.03 -0.80
CA THR A 305 -11.81 11.10 0.63
C THR A 305 -10.76 10.29 1.41
N PRO A 306 -10.00 10.91 2.32
CA PRO A 306 -8.95 10.21 3.07
C PRO A 306 -9.49 8.98 3.80
N GLY A 307 -8.68 7.92 3.80
CA GLY A 307 -9.02 6.69 4.52
C GLY A 307 -9.04 6.89 6.04
N VAL A 308 -9.99 6.23 6.71
CA VAL A 308 -10.08 6.15 8.17
C VAL A 308 -10.50 4.75 8.59
N LEU A 309 -10.24 4.36 9.84
CA LEU A 309 -10.82 3.16 10.42
C LEU A 309 -12.17 3.49 11.02
N ASN A 310 -13.21 2.78 10.57
CA ASN A 310 -14.54 2.91 11.15
C ASN A 310 -14.61 2.21 12.54
N PRO A 311 -15.73 2.33 13.28
CA PRO A 311 -15.86 1.71 14.61
C PRO A 311 -15.72 0.18 14.63
N GLN A 312 -15.80 -0.50 13.48
CA GLN A 312 -15.58 -1.94 13.31
C GLN A 312 -14.14 -2.26 12.88
N ASN A 313 -13.23 -1.29 12.95
CA ASN A 313 -11.83 -1.41 12.53
C ASN A 313 -11.68 -1.78 11.05
N LYS A 314 -12.62 -1.35 10.19
CA LYS A 314 -12.54 -1.53 8.74
C LYS A 314 -12.18 -0.22 8.06
N LEU A 315 -11.39 -0.31 6.99
CA LEU A 315 -11.04 0.83 6.15
C LEU A 315 -12.29 1.39 5.45
N ASP A 316 -12.58 2.64 5.78
CA ASP A 316 -13.54 3.52 5.09
C ASP A 316 -12.78 4.65 4.38
N GLY A 317 -13.34 5.18 3.30
CA GLY A 317 -12.64 6.10 2.38
C GLY A 317 -11.75 5.38 1.36
N GLU A 318 -11.11 6.18 0.49
CA GLU A 318 -10.29 5.64 -0.61
C GLU A 318 -8.98 6.41 -0.89
N GLY A 319 -8.79 7.57 -0.27
CA GLY A 319 -7.63 8.45 -0.44
C GLY A 319 -6.60 8.36 0.69
N PRO A 320 -5.48 9.10 0.60
CA PRO A 320 -5.20 10.14 -0.39
C PRO A 320 -4.85 9.58 -1.77
N PHE A 321 -4.46 8.31 -1.84
CA PHE A 321 -4.11 7.63 -3.09
C PHE A 321 -4.88 6.33 -3.26
N ARG A 322 -5.20 5.98 -4.50
CA ARG A 322 -5.81 4.70 -4.87
C ARG A 322 -5.08 4.13 -6.08
N VAL A 323 -4.72 2.84 -6.03
CA VAL A 323 -4.26 2.15 -7.24
C VAL A 323 -5.48 1.60 -7.97
N VAL A 324 -5.64 2.00 -9.23
CA VAL A 324 -6.83 1.68 -10.04
C VAL A 324 -6.40 0.91 -11.29
N PRO A 325 -6.59 -0.42 -11.32
CA PRO A 325 -6.52 -1.19 -12.55
C PRO A 325 -7.82 -1.05 -13.37
N PRO A 326 -7.74 -0.87 -14.70
CA PRO A 326 -8.86 -1.10 -15.60
C PRO A 326 -9.26 -2.58 -15.66
N GLN A 327 -10.45 -2.89 -16.19
CA GLN A 327 -10.81 -4.27 -16.53
C GLN A 327 -9.85 -4.80 -17.62
N LYS A 328 -9.34 -6.02 -17.44
CA LYS A 328 -8.59 -6.73 -18.49
C LYS A 328 -9.50 -7.23 -19.60
N ASN A 329 -10.67 -7.76 -19.20
CA ASN A 329 -11.70 -8.23 -20.12
C ASN A 329 -12.94 -7.35 -19.91
N PRO A 330 -13.08 -6.24 -20.67
CA PRO A 330 -14.19 -5.31 -20.48
C PRO A 330 -15.56 -5.99 -20.62
N GLY A 331 -16.49 -5.59 -19.76
CA GLY A 331 -17.85 -6.12 -19.75
C GLY A 331 -18.83 -5.17 -19.06
N PRO A 332 -20.13 -5.51 -19.04
CA PRO A 332 -21.11 -4.74 -18.30
C PRO A 332 -20.88 -4.79 -16.79
N PRO A 333 -21.52 -3.88 -16.03
CA PRO A 333 -21.70 -4.10 -14.59
C PRO A 333 -22.53 -5.36 -14.36
N ASP A 334 -22.28 -6.11 -13.29
CA ASP A 334 -23.04 -7.29 -12.91
C ASP A 334 -23.52 -7.24 -11.47
N GLN A 335 -24.58 -7.99 -11.19
CA GLN A 335 -25.15 -8.02 -9.86
C GLN A 335 -24.12 -8.50 -8.83
N ARG A 336 -24.16 -7.97 -7.59
CA ARG A 336 -23.30 -8.45 -6.50
C ARG A 336 -23.55 -9.91 -6.16
N SER A 337 -22.50 -10.65 -5.83
CA SER A 337 -22.55 -12.08 -5.48
C SER A 337 -23.45 -12.40 -4.28
N THR A 338 -23.76 -11.38 -3.46
CA THR A 338 -24.56 -11.48 -2.23
C THR A 338 -26.03 -11.15 -2.43
N ALA A 339 -26.45 -10.76 -3.65
CA ALA A 339 -27.85 -10.48 -3.94
C ALA A 339 -28.69 -11.76 -3.96
N SER A 340 -29.99 -11.60 -3.68
CA SER A 340 -30.97 -12.68 -3.88
C SER A 340 -31.01 -13.09 -5.34
N ASN A 341 -30.89 -14.39 -5.62
CA ASN A 341 -30.86 -14.96 -6.97
C ASN A 341 -29.79 -14.30 -7.87
N ALA A 342 -28.63 -13.95 -7.30
CA ALA A 342 -27.59 -13.16 -7.99
C ALA A 342 -27.23 -13.70 -9.39
N THR A 343 -27.26 -15.02 -9.59
CA THR A 343 -26.87 -15.67 -10.85
C THR A 343 -28.04 -15.96 -11.80
N ASP A 344 -29.27 -15.56 -11.49
CA ASP A 344 -30.45 -15.89 -12.31
C ASP A 344 -30.67 -14.87 -13.46
N PRO A 345 -30.48 -15.28 -14.73
CA PRO A 345 -30.63 -14.38 -15.89
C PRO A 345 -32.09 -14.01 -16.19
N ASN A 346 -33.08 -14.67 -15.56
CA ASN A 346 -34.48 -14.27 -15.68
C ASN A 346 -34.84 -13.14 -14.71
N VAL A 347 -34.02 -12.94 -13.68
CA VAL A 347 -34.21 -11.89 -12.67
C VAL A 347 -33.39 -10.65 -13.03
N TRP A 348 -32.15 -10.85 -13.49
CA TRP A 348 -31.19 -9.75 -13.71
C TRP A 348 -30.75 -9.70 -15.17
N ILE A 349 -30.74 -8.50 -15.77
CA ILE A 349 -30.17 -8.28 -17.11
C ILE A 349 -28.69 -8.68 -17.19
N TRP A 350 -27.94 -8.44 -16.11
CA TRP A 350 -26.55 -8.81 -15.93
C TRP A 350 -26.38 -9.51 -14.58
N PRO A 351 -26.65 -10.83 -14.52
CA PRO A 351 -26.50 -11.59 -13.29
C PRO A 351 -25.02 -11.70 -12.91
N TYR A 352 -24.76 -11.90 -11.62
CA TYR A 352 -23.41 -12.15 -11.10
C TYR A 352 -22.76 -13.32 -11.84
N ASN A 353 -21.53 -13.10 -12.31
CA ASN A 353 -20.72 -14.17 -12.89
C ASN A 353 -19.28 -14.05 -12.40
N SER A 354 -18.80 -15.03 -11.64
CA SER A 354 -17.44 -15.05 -11.09
C SER A 354 -16.33 -15.11 -12.14
N ALA A 355 -16.66 -15.39 -13.41
CA ALA A 355 -15.71 -15.31 -14.52
C ALA A 355 -15.58 -13.91 -15.13
N ASN A 356 -16.48 -12.99 -14.81
CA ASN A 356 -16.38 -11.60 -15.22
C ASN A 356 -15.18 -10.91 -14.55
N ASP A 357 -14.74 -9.80 -15.12
CA ASP A 357 -13.61 -9.04 -14.63
C ASP A 357 -14.04 -8.06 -13.53
N HIS A 358 -13.77 -8.43 -12.27
CA HIS A 358 -14.06 -7.61 -11.07
C HIS A 358 -12.86 -6.74 -10.65
N ASN A 359 -12.42 -5.83 -11.53
CA ASN A 359 -11.26 -4.96 -11.31
C ASN A 359 -11.30 -4.15 -10.00
N ALA A 360 -12.48 -3.80 -9.48
CA ALA A 360 -12.60 -3.03 -8.24
C ALA A 360 -12.03 -3.78 -7.03
N GLY A 361 -12.08 -5.12 -7.03
CA GLY A 361 -11.49 -5.95 -5.98
C GLY A 361 -9.95 -5.94 -5.95
N PHE A 362 -9.33 -5.54 -7.06
CA PHE A 362 -7.88 -5.42 -7.21
C PHE A 362 -7.41 -3.96 -7.12
N SER A 363 -8.33 -3.04 -6.82
CA SER A 363 -8.04 -1.63 -6.65
C SER A 363 -7.76 -1.33 -5.18
N SER A 364 -6.49 -1.17 -4.83
CA SER A 364 -6.07 -0.84 -3.46
C SER A 364 -6.46 0.59 -3.11
N ARG A 365 -7.25 0.76 -2.04
CA ARG A 365 -7.71 2.04 -1.49
C ARG A 365 -6.75 2.53 -0.42
N THR A 366 -6.66 3.85 -0.23
CA THR A 366 -5.87 4.47 0.86
C THR A 366 -4.42 3.98 0.79
N VAL A 367 -3.82 4.02 -0.38
CA VAL A 367 -2.46 3.49 -0.60
C VAL A 367 -1.44 4.39 0.07
N THR A 368 -0.55 3.80 0.87
CA THR A 368 0.57 4.53 1.49
C THR A 368 1.93 3.94 1.13
N MET A 369 1.98 2.70 0.63
CA MET A 369 3.24 2.05 0.25
C MET A 369 3.10 1.23 -1.04
N ILE A 370 4.16 1.22 -1.84
CA ILE A 370 4.35 0.36 -3.01
C ILE A 370 5.72 -0.32 -2.89
N ARG A 371 5.74 -1.64 -2.70
CA ARG A 371 6.96 -2.45 -2.75
C ARG A 371 7.23 -2.87 -4.18
N VAL A 372 8.43 -2.61 -4.70
CA VAL A 372 8.93 -3.07 -5.98
C VAL A 372 9.70 -4.37 -5.77
N GLU A 373 9.23 -5.45 -6.38
CA GLU A 373 9.66 -6.81 -6.09
C GLU A 373 10.44 -7.45 -7.23
N PRO A 374 11.27 -8.48 -6.95
CA PRO A 374 11.69 -8.91 -5.61
C PRO A 374 12.56 -7.85 -4.92
N LEU A 375 12.78 -7.96 -3.61
CA LEU A 375 13.74 -7.09 -2.92
C LEU A 375 15.17 -7.32 -3.45
N PRO A 376 16.03 -6.30 -3.52
CA PRO A 376 17.44 -6.48 -3.87
C PRO A 376 18.14 -7.47 -2.91
N PRO A 377 19.11 -8.28 -3.39
CA PRO A 377 19.89 -9.15 -2.53
C PRO A 377 20.55 -8.39 -1.36
N GLY A 378 20.53 -8.99 -0.17
CA GLY A 378 21.08 -8.38 1.05
C GLY A 378 20.24 -7.23 1.62
N THR A 379 19.02 -7.03 1.12
CA THR A 379 18.09 -6.05 1.68
C THR A 379 16.90 -6.72 2.34
N THR A 380 16.16 -5.95 3.14
CA THR A 380 14.95 -6.37 3.80
C THR A 380 13.85 -5.32 3.70
N ASP A 381 12.60 -5.71 3.98
CA ASP A 381 11.48 -4.79 4.07
C ASP A 381 11.80 -3.63 5.04
N ILE A 382 11.24 -2.47 4.70
CA ILE A 382 11.28 -1.27 5.53
C ILE A 382 10.34 -1.40 6.73
N ASN A 383 10.48 -0.51 7.72
CA ASN A 383 9.46 -0.36 8.74
C ASN A 383 8.18 0.27 8.14
N THR A 384 7.20 -0.57 7.80
CA THR A 384 5.95 -0.16 7.16
C THR A 384 5.04 0.68 8.05
N MET A 385 5.21 0.62 9.37
CA MET A 385 4.40 1.41 10.31
C MET A 385 4.68 2.91 10.23
N GLU A 386 5.91 3.31 9.89
CA GLU A 386 6.28 4.72 9.67
C GLU A 386 5.62 5.29 8.41
N ALA A 387 5.33 4.43 7.43
CA ALA A 387 4.64 4.75 6.19
C ALA A 387 3.16 4.31 6.21
N GLY A 388 2.58 4.10 7.40
CA GLY A 388 1.19 3.71 7.60
C GLY A 388 0.24 4.91 7.64
N TRP A 389 -0.61 4.98 8.67
CA TRP A 389 -1.61 6.04 8.84
C TRP A 389 -1.09 7.49 8.77
N PRO A 390 0.10 7.84 9.32
CA PRO A 390 0.64 9.18 9.18
C PRO A 390 0.77 9.64 7.71
N TYR A 391 1.02 8.72 6.78
CA TYR A 391 1.16 9.06 5.36
C TYR A 391 -0.18 9.36 4.68
N VAL A 392 -1.29 8.89 5.26
CA VAL A 392 -2.65 9.30 4.86
C VAL A 392 -2.82 10.79 5.17
N ASP A 393 -2.52 11.21 6.40
CA ASP A 393 -2.66 12.59 6.86
C ASP A 393 -1.69 13.54 6.14
N GLU A 394 -0.45 13.11 5.94
CA GLU A 394 0.60 13.87 5.27
C GLU A 394 0.49 13.85 3.74
N LYS A 395 -0.44 13.06 3.19
CA LYS A 395 -0.62 12.85 1.75
C LYS A 395 0.68 12.45 1.06
N LYS A 396 1.33 11.42 1.61
CA LYS A 396 2.59 10.85 1.11
C LYS A 396 2.42 9.39 0.72
N ILE A 397 3.28 8.93 -0.17
CA ILE A 397 3.41 7.53 -0.54
C ILE A 397 4.89 7.15 -0.53
N MET A 398 5.19 5.97 0.01
CA MET A 398 6.53 5.40 -0.07
C MET A 398 6.60 4.34 -1.18
N ILE A 399 7.63 4.42 -2.01
CA ILE A 399 7.97 3.39 -2.98
C ILE A 399 9.32 2.82 -2.56
N TYR A 400 9.44 1.51 -2.40
CA TYR A 400 10.67 0.90 -1.89
C TYR A 400 10.95 -0.46 -2.55
N GLY A 401 12.14 -1.02 -2.36
CA GLY A 401 12.51 -2.34 -2.87
C GLY A 401 13.51 -2.27 -4.01
N SER A 402 13.26 -2.99 -5.11
CA SER A 402 14.14 -3.01 -6.29
C SER A 402 14.05 -1.73 -7.11
N ILE A 403 14.50 -0.63 -6.52
CA ILE A 403 14.54 0.70 -7.12
C ILE A 403 15.93 1.34 -6.96
N ASP A 404 16.25 2.23 -7.90
CA ASP A 404 17.19 3.32 -7.73
C ASP A 404 16.39 4.58 -7.32
N PRO A 405 16.36 4.93 -6.02
CA PRO A 405 15.59 6.08 -5.54
C PRO A 405 16.16 7.43 -6.01
N TYR A 406 17.39 7.43 -6.54
CA TYR A 406 18.06 8.61 -7.08
C TYR A 406 18.67 8.31 -8.45
N PRO A 407 17.83 8.09 -9.50
CA PRO A 407 18.31 7.72 -10.82
C PRO A 407 19.47 8.60 -11.25
N VAL A 408 20.57 8.01 -11.71
CA VAL A 408 21.80 8.74 -12.09
C VAL A 408 21.52 9.90 -13.05
N ASN A 409 20.51 9.78 -13.90
CA ASN A 409 20.04 10.85 -14.79
C ASN A 409 19.41 12.03 -14.02
N ASN A 410 18.65 11.75 -12.96
CA ASN A 410 18.12 12.75 -12.04
C ASN A 410 19.23 13.36 -11.18
N LEU A 411 20.21 12.58 -10.72
CA LEU A 411 21.38 13.10 -10.02
C LEU A 411 22.17 14.08 -10.92
N ASN A 412 22.43 13.71 -12.18
CA ASN A 412 23.06 14.61 -13.14
C ASN A 412 22.25 15.91 -13.33
N THR A 413 20.92 15.79 -13.45
CA THR A 413 20.01 16.94 -13.60
C THR A 413 19.98 17.82 -12.36
N HIS A 414 20.00 17.25 -11.15
CA HIS A 414 20.06 17.98 -9.89
C HIS A 414 21.41 18.65 -9.68
N LEU A 415 22.51 17.99 -10.07
CA LEU A 415 23.83 18.61 -10.07
C LEU A 415 23.90 19.77 -11.07
N ASP A 416 23.26 19.65 -12.24
CA ASP A 416 23.14 20.76 -13.21
C ASP A 416 22.27 21.90 -12.66
N PHE A 417 21.15 21.59 -12.02
CA PHE A 417 20.32 22.60 -11.37
C PHE A 417 21.07 23.32 -10.25
N LEU A 418 21.84 22.60 -9.43
CA LEU A 418 22.66 23.17 -8.38
C LEU A 418 23.77 24.07 -8.96
N ILE A 419 24.44 23.62 -10.03
CA ILE A 419 25.43 24.42 -10.77
C ILE A 419 24.78 25.73 -11.26
N ASN A 420 23.64 25.63 -11.94
CA ASN A 420 22.93 26.80 -12.49
C ASN A 420 22.45 27.75 -11.38
N THR A 421 21.97 27.20 -10.27
CA THR A 421 21.53 27.98 -9.09
C THR A 421 22.71 28.72 -8.47
N ILE A 422 23.86 28.07 -8.28
CA ILE A 422 25.06 28.72 -7.75
C ILE A 422 25.55 29.79 -8.72
N GLN A 423 25.52 29.52 -10.03
CA GLN A 423 25.93 30.47 -11.06
C GLN A 423 25.03 31.71 -11.13
N SER A 424 23.73 31.56 -10.87
CA SER A 424 22.75 32.65 -10.88
C SER A 424 22.74 33.53 -9.63
N GLN A 425 23.34 33.09 -8.52
CA GLN A 425 23.53 33.92 -7.32
C GLN A 425 24.49 35.09 -7.59
N ASP A 426 24.23 36.24 -6.97
CA ASP A 426 25.14 37.39 -7.03
C ASP A 426 26.53 37.02 -6.44
N ASP A 427 27.61 37.56 -7.00
CA ASP A 427 28.96 37.35 -6.48
C ASP A 427 29.09 37.83 -5.02
N ALA A 428 28.27 38.81 -4.59
CA ALA A 428 28.17 39.29 -3.22
C ALA A 428 27.61 38.26 -2.22
N ALA A 429 26.93 37.20 -2.69
CA ALA A 429 26.51 36.09 -1.85
C ALA A 429 27.70 35.22 -1.39
N PHE A 430 28.88 35.41 -1.98
CA PHE A 430 30.10 34.68 -1.65
C PHE A 430 31.13 35.61 -1.03
N LYS A 431 31.79 35.16 0.06
CA LYS A 431 32.84 35.95 0.72
C LYS A 431 33.99 36.30 -0.22
N VAL A 432 34.27 35.43 -1.19
CA VAL A 432 35.28 35.64 -2.23
C VAL A 432 34.76 35.09 -3.55
N LYS A 433 34.85 35.87 -4.64
CA LYS A 433 34.38 35.47 -5.99
C LYS A 433 34.98 34.14 -6.49
N SER A 434 36.21 33.81 -6.09
CA SER A 434 36.84 32.53 -6.42
C SER A 434 36.16 31.32 -5.78
N GLN A 435 35.44 31.48 -4.67
CA GLN A 435 34.71 30.40 -3.99
C GLN A 435 33.52 29.90 -4.81
N LYS A 436 32.79 30.82 -5.46
CA LYS A 436 31.70 30.46 -6.38
C LYS A 436 32.21 29.57 -7.52
N THR A 437 33.32 29.96 -8.13
CA THR A 437 33.95 29.20 -9.22
C THR A 437 34.46 27.84 -8.73
N ALA A 438 35.17 27.82 -7.59
CA ALA A 438 35.69 26.59 -7.01
C ALA A 438 34.60 25.59 -6.61
N LEU A 439 33.45 26.09 -6.11
CA LEU A 439 32.31 25.25 -5.76
C LEU A 439 31.67 24.62 -7.00
N VAL A 440 31.46 25.41 -8.07
CA VAL A 440 30.96 24.89 -9.36
C VAL A 440 31.89 23.83 -9.93
N GLU A 441 33.21 24.05 -9.92
CA GLU A 441 34.18 23.07 -10.41
C GLU A 441 34.20 21.79 -9.58
N LYS A 442 34.05 21.87 -8.25
CA LYS A 442 33.92 20.68 -7.39
C LYS A 442 32.67 19.87 -7.73
N ILE A 443 31.54 20.53 -7.98
CA ILE A 443 30.29 19.86 -8.33
C ILE A 443 30.39 19.22 -9.73
N ARG A 444 31.07 19.86 -10.69
CA ARG A 444 31.36 19.27 -12.01
C ARG A 444 32.26 18.04 -11.91
N ALA A 445 33.31 18.10 -11.08
CA ALA A 445 34.20 16.98 -10.85
C ALA A 445 33.44 15.79 -10.21
N LEU A 446 32.58 16.06 -9.22
CA LEU A 446 31.72 15.05 -8.61
C LEU A 446 30.78 14.42 -9.66
N LYS A 447 30.15 15.24 -10.51
CA LYS A 447 29.31 14.78 -11.61
C LYS A 447 30.06 13.84 -12.56
N GLN A 448 31.33 14.14 -12.85
CA GLN A 448 32.17 13.32 -13.72
C GLN A 448 32.58 12.00 -13.05
N GLN A 449 32.91 12.01 -11.76
CA GLN A 449 33.24 10.80 -10.98
C GLN A 449 32.06 9.84 -10.90
N VAL A 450 30.88 10.36 -10.56
CA VAL A 450 29.63 9.57 -10.53
C VAL A 450 29.35 8.92 -11.89
N ARG A 451 29.58 9.62 -13.01
CA ARG A 451 29.44 9.01 -14.35
C ARG A 451 30.44 7.89 -14.63
N GLN A 452 31.64 7.94 -14.06
CA GLN A 452 32.69 6.95 -14.31
C GLN A 452 32.53 5.68 -13.48
N GLU A 453 32.02 5.78 -12.24
CA GLU A 453 31.80 4.62 -11.37
C GLU A 453 30.56 3.80 -11.73
N LEU A 454 29.67 4.33 -12.58
CA LEU A 454 28.39 3.72 -12.98
C LEU A 454 28.39 3.17 -14.41
N ILE A 455 29.51 3.23 -15.13
CA ILE A 455 29.74 2.46 -16.35
C ILE A 455 30.44 1.16 -15.90
N PRO A 456 29.81 -0.02 -16.01
CA PRO A 456 30.53 -1.25 -15.73
C PRO A 456 31.67 -1.35 -16.75
N VAL A 457 32.90 -1.43 -16.25
CA VAL A 457 34.01 -1.97 -17.03
C VAL A 457 33.68 -3.46 -17.23
N HIS A 458 33.22 -3.77 -18.44
CA HIS A 458 33.01 -5.07 -19.09
C HIS A 458 32.85 -6.33 -18.23
#